data_AF-A0A292Q363-F1
#
_entry.id   AF-A0A292Q363-F1
#
_cell.length_a   1.000
_cell.length_b   1.000
_cell.length_c   1.000
_cell.angle_alpha   90.00
_cell.angle_beta   90.00
_cell.angle_gamma   90.00
#
_symmetry.space_group_name_H-M   'P 1'
#
loop_
_entity.id
_entity.type
_entity.pdbx_description
1 polymer ?
#
loop_
_entity_poly.entity_id
_entity_poly.type
_entity_poly.pdbx_seq_one_letter_code
_entity_poly.pdbx_strand_id
1 'polypeptide(L)' 'LHWYQGRAREAEVIFLEALKDLENTSGLDHPNTLTVVSNLAQVLREQGRYQESEAI' A
#
# COMPACT_ATOMS: atom_id res chain seq x y z
N LEU A 1 6.58 3.73 21.46
CA LEU A 1 6.36 4.01 20.02
C LEU A 1 6.29 2.74 19.13
N HIS A 2 6.40 1.51 19.67
CA HIS A 2 6.43 0.28 18.84
C HIS A 2 5.08 -0.21 18.30
N TRP A 3 3.96 0.16 18.94
CA TRP A 3 2.63 -0.35 18.59
C TRP A 3 2.03 0.26 17.31
N TYR A 4 2.46 1.46 16.92
CA TYR A 4 2.05 2.10 15.67
C TYR A 4 2.83 1.55 14.47
N GLN A 5 4.13 1.28 14.64
CA GLN A 5 4.96 0.72 13.57
C GLN A 5 4.61 -0.73 13.22
N GLY A 6 4.18 -1.54 14.21
CA GLY A 6 3.72 -2.91 13.94
C GLY A 6 2.50 -2.94 13.01
N ARG A 7 1.51 -2.08 13.29
CA ARG A 7 0.26 -2.03 12.51
C ARG A 7 0.43 -1.40 11.13
N ALA A 8 1.36 -0.46 10.99
CA ALA A 8 1.71 0.08 9.67
C ALA A 8 2.33 -1.00 8.77
N ARG A 9 3.19 -1.88 9.31
CA ARG A 9 3.77 -2.99 8.54
C ARG A 9 2.75 -4.04 8.16
N GLU A 10 1.84 -4.39 9.08
CA GLU A 10 0.75 -5.31 8.77
C GLU A 10 -0.16 -4.75 7.66
N ALA A 11 -0.49 -3.45 7.71
CA ALA A 11 -1.28 -2.79 6.67
C ALA A 11 -0.57 -2.79 5.30
N GLU A 12 0.74 -2.53 5.27
CA GLU A 12 1.55 -2.56 4.04
C GLU A 12 1.49 -3.93 3.34
N VAL A 13 1.65 -5.02 4.11
CA VAL A 13 1.59 -6.39 3.57
C VAL A 13 0.22 -6.68 2.95
N ILE A 14 -0.87 -6.32 3.66
CA ILE A 14 -2.23 -6.52 3.16
C ILE A 14 -2.48 -5.76 1.85
N PHE A 15 -2.02 -4.51 1.76
CA PHE A 15 -2.21 -3.72 0.54
C PHE A 15 -1.35 -4.22 -0.62
N LEU A 16 -0.14 -4.72 -0.37
CA LEU A 16 0.70 -5.34 -1.40
C LEU A 16 0.10 -6.63 -1.96
N GLU A 17 -0.48 -7.48 -1.09
CA GLU A 17 -1.20 -8.69 -1.54
C GLU A 17 -2.43 -8.31 -2.36
N ALA A 18 -3.23 -7.34 -1.89
CA ALA A 18 -4.39 -6.85 -2.63
C ALA A 18 -4.02 -6.24 -4.00
N LEU A 19 -2.90 -5.52 -4.08
CA LEU A 19 -2.41 -4.94 -5.33
C LEU A 19 -2.05 -6.05 -6.33
N LYS A 20 -1.34 -7.08 -5.87
CA LYS A 20 -0.94 -8.23 -6.69
C LYS A 20 -2.14 -9.03 -7.20
N ASP A 21 -3.16 -9.19 -6.37
CA ASP A 21 -4.41 -9.84 -6.77
C ASP A 21 -5.18 -8.99 -7.79
N LEU A 22 -5.21 -7.66 -7.63
CA LEU A 22 -5.85 -6.75 -8.58
C LEU A 22 -5.11 -6.69 -9.91
N GLU A 23 -3.78 -6.68 -9.91
CA GLU A 23 -2.96 -6.78 -11.12
C GLU A 23 -3.27 -8.06 -11.91
N ASN A 24 -3.42 -9.19 -11.23
CA ASN A 24 -3.72 -10.47 -11.86
C ASN A 24 -5.17 -10.60 -12.34
N THR A 25 -6.13 -10.01 -11.64
CA THR A 25 -7.56 -10.23 -11.91
C THR A 25 -8.20 -9.16 -12.78
N SER A 26 -7.84 -7.89 -12.57
CA SER A 26 -8.62 -6.74 -13.04
C SER A 26 -7.79 -5.77 -13.89
N GLY A 27 -6.46 -5.91 -13.90
CA GLY A 27 -5.55 -4.97 -14.54
C GLY A 27 -5.41 -3.66 -13.78
N LEU A 28 -4.33 -2.93 -14.06
CA LEU A 28 -3.93 -1.72 -13.35
C LEU A 28 -4.94 -0.55 -13.49
N ASP A 29 -5.84 -0.59 -14.47
CA ASP A 29 -6.78 0.49 -14.79
C ASP A 29 -8.06 0.49 -13.94
N HIS A 30 -8.22 -0.49 -13.03
CA HIS A 30 -9.42 -0.55 -12.20
C HIS A 30 -9.37 0.49 -11.06
N PRO A 31 -10.45 1.25 -10.78
CA PRO A 31 -10.49 2.23 -9.69
C PRO A 31 -10.19 1.65 -8.29
N ASN A 32 -10.34 0.33 -8.13
CA ASN A 32 -9.93 -0.38 -6.91
C ASN A 32 -8.41 -0.39 -6.74
N THR A 33 -7.66 -0.52 -7.83
CA THR A 33 -6.18 -0.48 -7.84
C THR A 33 -5.69 0.88 -7.36
N LEU A 34 -6.27 1.98 -7.86
CA LEU A 34 -5.95 3.34 -7.42
C LEU A 34 -6.21 3.56 -5.92
N THR A 35 -7.27 2.94 -5.40
CA THR A 35 -7.60 3.01 -3.97
C THR A 35 -6.56 2.26 -3.12
N VAL A 36 -6.15 1.07 -3.54
CA VAL A 36 -5.12 0.28 -2.86
C VAL A 36 -3.76 0.98 -2.90
N VAL A 37 -3.36 1.50 -4.06
CA VAL A 37 -2.13 2.28 -4.24
C VAL A 37 -2.10 3.52 -3.35
N SER A 38 -3.19 4.28 -3.30
CA SER A 38 -3.29 5.48 -2.44
C SER A 38 -3.14 5.14 -0.96
N ASN A 39 -3.76 4.05 -0.51
CA ASN A 39 -3.65 3.60 0.88
C ASN A 39 -2.24 3.11 1.22
N LEU A 40 -1.58 2.41 0.29
CA LEU A 40 -0.20 1.94 0.45
C LEU A 40 0.78 3.11 0.54
N ALA A 41 0.63 4.13 -0.32
CA ALA A 41 1.39 5.37 -0.26
C ALA A 41 1.22 6.07 1.10
N GLN A 42 0.00 6.13 1.63
CA GLN A 42 -0.25 6.71 2.96
C GLN A 42 0.48 5.94 4.07
N VAL A 43 0.41 4.61 4.06
CA VAL A 43 1.11 3.75 5.03
C VAL A 43 2.63 3.97 4.97
N LEU A 44 3.20 4.05 3.76
CA LEU A 44 4.63 4.32 3.57
C LEU A 44 5.03 5.71 4.10
N ARG A 45 4.19 6.73 3.89
CA ARG A 45 4.40 8.06 4.47
C ARG A 45 4.35 8.04 6.01
N GLU A 46 3.43 7.29 6.61
CA GLU A 46 3.35 7.13 8.07
C GLU A 46 4.57 6.39 8.66
N GLN A 47 5.22 5.55 7.86
CA GLN A 47 6.49 4.91 8.21
C GLN A 47 7.72 5.81 7.94
N GLY A 48 7.54 7.00 7.36
CA GLY A 48 8.62 7.91 6.97
C GLY A 48 9.34 7.51 5.67
N ARG A 49 8.79 6.55 4.91
CA ARG A 49 9.34 6.00 3.66
C ARG A 49 8.80 6.76 2.44
N TYR A 50 9.06 8.07 2.40
CA TYR A 50 8.51 8.94 1.35
C TYR A 50 8.99 8.58 -0.06
N GLN A 51 10.24 8.17 -0.23
CA GLN A 51 10.78 7.79 -1.54
C GLN A 51 10.08 6.58 -2.14
N GLU A 52 9.63 5.65 -1.29
CA GLU A 52 8.90 4.45 -1.73
C GLU A 52 7.44 4.77 -2.01
N SER A 53 6.86 5.73 -1.29
CA SER A 53 5.53 6.27 -1.59
C SER A 53 5.47 7.02 -2.92
N GLU A 54 6.55 7.67 -3.36
CA GLU A 54 6.61 8.39 -4.65
C GLU A 54 6.89 7.46 -5.84
N ALA A 55 7.38 6.25 -5.57
CA ALA A 55 7.75 5.27 -6.59
C ALA A 55 6.66 4.23 -6.88
N ILE A 56 5.56 4.27 -6.12
CA ILE A 56 4.36 3.41 -6.27
C ILE A 56 3.34 4.10 -7.18
#